data_AF-A0A0G4EQG4-F1
#
_entry.id   AF-A0A0G4EQG4-F1
#
_cell.length_a   1.000
_cell.length_b   1.000
_cell.length_c   1.000
_cell.angle_alpha   90.00
_cell.angle_beta   90.00
_cell.angle_gamma   90.00
#
_symmetry.space_group_name_H-M   'P 1'
#
loop_
_entity.id
_entity.type
_entity.pdbx_description
1 polymer ?
#
loop_
_entity_poly.entity_id
_entity_poly.type
_entity_poly.pdbx_seq_one_letter_code
_entity_poly.pdbx_strand_id
1 'polypeptide(L)'
;MRLSSLQPSSRAFFEGNAHARGYECVSGGRFLTSHREQPNVDLDPPVMILDQISADSVRLTRAVRDGTVGEIRNYAKGGSSKSEEETEEDEHDKRRVCELLQPQGIDYAFGEPASPATKRLFRKVILRSLTAAEDVAKLLAEGATAWNSYIYFIYPGPVRVSVLQLVIVQLAIDDPTDCRDDPRQFPLEEAKCLQLPNWPSPQVQTAVLDGMLTSEKHLIHRGALTRLLRFPVDLANPAAMRCLLKHYDGTLTGQQLVYLPRNPLPLRMTDDYGRALLDVYRCLLDREPSLACEETGTRCNAFHMAAVRGDIVSKDFLHTYLDMLKDHGGNIRGLDLDQATPVHAAAAYQNSP
;
A
#
# COMPACT_ATOMS: atom_id res chain seq x y z
N MET A 1 -24.04 53.31 30.49
CA MET A 1 -24.21 54.70 30.01
C MET A 1 -23.36 54.87 28.75
N ARG A 2 -24.04 55.21 27.63
CA ARG A 2 -23.64 55.96 26.42
C ARG A 2 -22.17 55.95 25.93
N LEU A 3 -21.96 55.45 24.70
CA LEU A 3 -21.56 56.15 23.44
C LEU A 3 -20.03 56.39 23.36
N SER A 4 -19.27 56.22 22.27
CA SER A 4 -19.51 56.41 20.81
C SER A 4 -18.37 55.72 20.02
N SER A 5 -18.64 54.93 18.97
CA SER A 5 -18.49 55.25 17.52
C SER A 5 -17.08 55.64 17.01
N LEU A 6 -16.56 54.89 16.02
CA LEU A 6 -16.36 55.36 14.63
C LEU A 6 -15.73 54.26 13.74
N GLN A 7 -16.49 53.83 12.72
CA GLN A 7 -15.95 53.29 11.47
C GLN A 7 -15.62 54.45 10.52
N PRO A 8 -14.95 54.15 9.39
CA PRO A 8 -15.58 54.51 8.12
C PRO A 8 -15.57 53.36 7.09
N SER A 9 -16.70 53.28 6.38
CA SER A 9 -16.89 52.54 5.14
C SER A 9 -16.46 53.38 3.93
N SER A 10 -16.01 52.73 2.86
CA SER A 10 -16.41 53.13 1.51
C SER A 10 -16.22 51.98 0.51
N ARG A 11 -17.34 51.60 -0.11
CA ARG A 11 -17.52 50.75 -1.31
C ARG A 11 -17.04 51.48 -2.58
N ALA A 12 -16.57 50.70 -3.56
CA ALA A 12 -16.91 50.83 -4.99
C ALA A 12 -16.54 49.47 -5.66
N PHE A 13 -17.48 48.64 -6.11
CA PHE A 13 -18.08 48.62 -7.46
C PHE A 13 -17.06 48.68 -8.60
N PHE A 14 -16.88 47.56 -9.32
CA PHE A 14 -16.77 47.52 -10.78
C PHE A 14 -17.21 46.14 -11.30
N GLU A 15 -18.28 46.17 -12.10
CA GLU A 15 -18.70 45.13 -13.04
C GLU A 15 -17.86 45.22 -14.33
N GLY A 16 -17.72 44.09 -15.03
CA GLY A 16 -17.61 44.04 -16.49
C GLY A 16 -16.21 44.21 -17.10
N ASN A 17 -15.66 43.14 -17.70
CA ASN A 17 -15.81 42.94 -19.15
C ASN A 17 -14.98 41.74 -19.63
N ALA A 18 -15.66 40.85 -20.34
CA ALA A 18 -15.06 39.89 -21.24
C ALA A 18 -14.43 40.63 -22.43
N HIS A 19 -13.15 40.37 -22.70
CA HIS A 19 -12.55 40.68 -23.99
C HIS A 19 -11.68 39.51 -24.43
N ALA A 20 -12.17 38.83 -25.46
CA ALA A 20 -11.38 37.99 -26.33
C ALA A 20 -10.22 38.82 -26.92
N ARG A 21 -8.99 38.35 -26.74
CA ARG A 21 -7.83 38.79 -27.53
C ARG A 21 -7.35 37.60 -28.34
N GLY A 22 -7.63 37.67 -29.64
CA GLY A 22 -6.95 36.88 -30.64
C GLY A 22 -5.48 37.29 -30.68
N TYR A 23 -4.60 36.30 -30.71
CA TYR A 23 -3.21 36.49 -31.05
C TYR A 23 -3.00 35.98 -32.48
N GLU A 24 -2.87 36.93 -33.41
CA GLU A 24 -2.16 36.71 -34.67
C GLU A 24 -0.68 36.51 -34.33
N CYS A 25 -0.16 35.32 -34.62
CA CYS A 25 1.27 35.06 -34.58
C CYS A 25 1.82 35.18 -36.01
N VAL A 26 2.51 36.29 -36.27
CA VAL A 26 3.29 36.52 -37.48
C VAL A 26 4.57 35.68 -37.42
N SER A 27 4.83 35.06 -38.55
CA SER A 27 5.96 34.20 -38.91
C SER A 27 7.35 34.74 -38.62
N GLY A 28 8.28 33.85 -38.28
CA GLY A 28 9.70 34.01 -38.61
C GLY A 28 10.70 33.51 -37.57
N GLY A 29 10.92 32.19 -37.51
CA GLY A 29 12.04 31.64 -36.75
C GLY A 29 12.25 30.16 -37.05
N ARG A 30 13.17 29.84 -37.97
CA ARG A 30 13.62 28.48 -38.24
C ARG A 30 14.35 27.95 -37.00
N PHE A 31 13.65 27.18 -36.18
CA PHE A 31 14.26 26.20 -35.29
C PHE A 31 14.03 24.81 -35.88
N LEU A 32 15.10 24.03 -35.95
CA LEU A 32 15.08 22.63 -36.33
C LEU A 32 14.28 21.86 -35.29
N THR A 33 13.00 21.63 -35.55
CA THR A 33 12.18 20.68 -34.79
C THR A 33 12.63 19.27 -35.17
N SER A 34 13.47 18.69 -34.31
CA SER A 34 13.54 17.23 -34.18
C SER A 34 12.15 16.78 -33.72
N HIS A 35 11.35 16.28 -34.66
CA HIS A 35 10.20 15.44 -34.34
C HIS A 35 10.74 14.19 -33.66
N ARG A 36 10.89 14.25 -32.34
CA ARG A 36 11.03 13.07 -31.50
C ARG A 36 9.60 12.72 -31.11
N GLU A 37 9.06 11.72 -31.80
CA GLU A 37 7.90 10.97 -31.31
C GLU A 37 8.17 10.67 -29.83
N GLN A 38 7.34 11.21 -28.94
CA GLN A 38 7.27 10.69 -27.59
C GLN A 38 6.81 9.24 -27.76
N PRO A 39 7.63 8.24 -27.38
CA PRO A 39 7.08 6.90 -27.26
C PRO A 39 5.95 7.03 -26.25
N ASN A 40 4.77 6.60 -26.66
CA ASN A 40 3.69 6.31 -25.74
C ASN A 40 4.27 5.22 -24.82
N VAL A 41 4.80 5.64 -23.67
CA VAL A 41 5.35 4.72 -22.68
C VAL A 41 4.14 4.05 -22.08
N ASP A 42 3.71 2.96 -22.71
CA ASP A 42 3.03 1.88 -22.02
C ASP A 42 3.93 1.56 -20.81
N LEU A 43 3.55 2.11 -19.66
CA LEU A 43 3.93 1.57 -18.39
C LEU A 43 3.37 0.15 -18.42
N ASP A 44 4.17 -0.80 -18.88
CA ASP A 44 3.85 -2.21 -18.75
C ASP A 44 3.41 -2.40 -17.30
N PRO A 45 2.13 -2.73 -17.01
CA PRO A 45 1.83 -3.33 -15.73
C PRO A 45 2.77 -4.54 -15.65
N PRO A 46 3.32 -4.90 -14.48
CA PRO A 46 4.14 -6.10 -14.40
C PRO A 46 3.33 -7.25 -14.99
N VAL A 47 3.70 -7.65 -16.21
CA VAL A 47 3.15 -8.79 -16.90
C VAL A 47 3.66 -9.95 -16.06
N MET A 48 2.82 -10.38 -15.13
CA MET A 48 2.96 -11.69 -14.55
C MET A 48 2.94 -12.66 -15.72
N ILE A 49 3.98 -13.47 -15.85
CA ILE A 49 3.83 -14.75 -16.53
C ILE A 49 2.73 -15.47 -15.76
N LEU A 50 1.54 -15.56 -16.37
CA LEU A 50 0.26 -15.99 -15.84
C LEU A 50 0.18 -17.51 -15.55
N ASP A 51 1.31 -18.18 -15.27
CA ASP A 51 1.37 -19.63 -15.23
C ASP A 51 0.94 -20.26 -13.90
N GLN A 52 0.53 -19.46 -12.90
CA GLN A 52 0.04 -19.99 -11.61
C GLN A 52 -1.17 -19.23 -11.03
N ILE A 53 -2.06 -18.72 -11.90
CA ILE A 53 -3.39 -18.35 -11.42
C ILE A 53 -4.21 -19.64 -11.28
N SER A 54 -4.58 -20.01 -10.05
CA SER A 54 -5.54 -21.09 -9.81
C SER A 54 -6.78 -20.89 -10.68
N ALA A 55 -7.35 -21.97 -11.22
CA ALA A 55 -8.53 -21.92 -12.07
C ALA A 55 -9.70 -21.13 -11.42
N ASP A 56 -9.75 -21.11 -10.09
CA ASP A 56 -10.74 -20.35 -9.31
C ASP A 56 -10.45 -18.85 -9.29
N SER A 57 -9.19 -18.43 -9.27
CA SER A 57 -8.83 -17.02 -9.42
C SER A 57 -9.13 -16.53 -10.85
N VAL A 58 -8.91 -17.35 -11.89
CA VAL A 58 -9.35 -17.02 -13.27
C VAL A 58 -10.88 -16.90 -13.36
N ARG A 59 -11.63 -17.77 -12.68
CA ARG A 59 -13.10 -17.72 -12.66
C ARG A 59 -13.63 -16.51 -11.89
N LEU A 60 -13.04 -16.18 -10.75
CA LEU A 60 -13.39 -14.98 -10.00
C LEU A 60 -13.06 -13.72 -10.82
N THR A 61 -11.88 -13.66 -11.45
CA THR A 61 -11.50 -12.58 -12.36
C THR A 61 -12.46 -12.49 -13.54
N ARG A 62 -12.95 -13.61 -14.09
CA ARG A 62 -13.96 -13.62 -15.15
C ARG A 62 -15.33 -13.11 -14.66
N ALA A 63 -15.81 -13.57 -13.50
CA ALA A 63 -17.07 -13.08 -12.90
C ALA A 63 -17.00 -11.59 -12.54
N VAL A 64 -15.84 -11.12 -12.05
CA VAL A 64 -15.54 -9.69 -11.83
C VAL A 64 -15.52 -8.93 -13.15
N ARG A 65 -14.93 -9.49 -14.20
CA ARG A 65 -14.86 -8.89 -15.54
C ARG A 65 -16.24 -8.77 -16.20
N ASP A 66 -17.10 -9.75 -15.99
CA ASP A 66 -18.42 -9.84 -16.59
C ASP A 66 -19.47 -9.02 -15.81
N GLY A 67 -19.07 -8.40 -14.68
CA GLY A 67 -19.87 -7.40 -13.95
C GLY A 67 -21.05 -7.97 -13.16
N THR A 68 -21.18 -9.29 -13.11
CA THR A 68 -22.24 -9.99 -12.38
C THR A 68 -21.89 -10.06 -10.90
N VAL A 69 -22.12 -8.96 -10.17
CA VAL A 69 -22.06 -8.91 -8.69
C VAL A 69 -22.81 -10.11 -8.07
N GLY A 70 -23.92 -10.52 -8.70
CA GLY A 70 -24.70 -11.70 -8.28
C GLY A 70 -23.93 -13.02 -8.37
N GLU A 71 -23.08 -13.23 -9.37
CA GLU A 71 -22.28 -14.46 -9.52
C GLU A 71 -21.13 -14.52 -8.53
N ILE A 72 -20.47 -13.40 -8.25
CA ILE A 72 -19.44 -13.31 -7.19
C ILE A 72 -20.06 -13.63 -5.83
N ARG A 73 -21.25 -13.07 -5.55
CA ARG A 73 -21.98 -13.31 -4.29
C ARG A 73 -22.48 -14.76 -4.19
N ASN A 74 -22.92 -15.34 -5.30
CA ASN A 74 -23.33 -16.74 -5.36
C ASN A 74 -22.13 -17.69 -5.24
N TYR A 75 -20.95 -17.31 -5.74
CA TYR A 75 -19.71 -18.06 -5.55
C TYR A 75 -19.28 -18.05 -4.08
N ALA A 76 -19.35 -16.89 -3.40
CA ALA A 76 -19.12 -16.79 -1.96
C ALA A 76 -20.13 -17.62 -1.13
N LYS A 77 -21.35 -17.83 -1.64
CA LYS A 77 -22.41 -18.61 -0.98
C LYS A 77 -22.42 -20.11 -1.36
N GLY A 78 -21.82 -20.48 -2.49
CA GLY A 78 -22.11 -21.72 -3.21
C GLY A 78 -21.32 -22.97 -2.78
N GLY A 79 -20.40 -22.85 -1.82
CA GLY A 79 -19.54 -23.96 -1.38
C GLY A 79 -19.99 -24.72 -0.13
N SER A 80 -21.23 -24.53 0.35
CA SER A 80 -21.70 -25.16 1.60
C SER A 80 -22.04 -26.64 1.40
N SER A 81 -21.01 -27.47 1.25
CA SER A 81 -21.12 -28.93 1.26
C SER A 81 -21.08 -29.43 2.70
N LYS A 82 -22.23 -29.90 3.20
CA LYS A 82 -22.50 -30.41 4.57
C LYS A 82 -22.25 -29.37 5.67
N SER A 83 -23.27 -29.16 6.50
CA SER A 83 -23.25 -28.28 7.67
C SER A 83 -22.14 -28.71 8.65
N GLU A 84 -20.95 -28.15 8.49
CA GLU A 84 -20.02 -28.04 9.60
C GLU A 84 -20.69 -27.19 10.66
N GLU A 85 -20.74 -27.71 11.89
CA GLU A 85 -21.38 -27.06 13.02
C GLU A 85 -20.52 -25.84 13.41
N GLU A 86 -20.75 -24.69 12.78
CA GLU A 86 -20.14 -23.42 13.18
C GLU A 86 -20.58 -23.12 14.63
N THR A 87 -19.63 -22.78 15.49
CA THR A 87 -19.93 -22.47 16.88
C THR A 87 -20.69 -21.14 16.99
N GLU A 88 -21.42 -20.91 18.09
CA GLU A 88 -22.10 -19.62 18.31
C GLU A 88 -21.12 -18.43 18.32
N GLU A 89 -19.89 -18.66 18.81
CA GLU A 89 -18.79 -17.68 18.77
C GLU A 89 -18.40 -17.35 17.33
N ASP A 90 -18.31 -18.36 16.46
CA ASP A 90 -17.94 -18.19 15.05
C ASP A 90 -18.97 -17.36 14.28
N GLU A 91 -20.25 -17.59 14.51
CA GLU A 91 -21.34 -16.80 13.91
C GLU A 91 -21.42 -15.38 14.51
N HIS A 92 -21.06 -15.20 15.77
CA HIS A 92 -20.93 -13.87 16.38
C HIS A 92 -19.78 -13.07 15.76
N ASP A 93 -18.58 -13.64 15.66
CA ASP A 93 -17.42 -12.97 15.06
C ASP A 93 -17.66 -12.68 13.56
N LYS A 94 -18.33 -13.59 12.84
CA LYS A 94 -18.74 -13.36 11.45
C LYS A 94 -19.66 -12.15 11.30
N ARG A 95 -20.67 -12.00 12.18
CA ARG A 95 -21.55 -10.81 12.18
C ARG A 95 -20.76 -9.53 12.43
N ARG A 96 -19.84 -9.54 13.40
CA ARG A 96 -18.99 -8.38 13.70
C ARG A 96 -18.08 -7.98 12.56
N VAL A 97 -17.53 -8.94 11.80
CA VAL A 97 -16.76 -8.63 10.59
C VAL A 97 -17.64 -7.96 9.53
N CYS A 98 -18.87 -8.43 9.32
CA CYS A 98 -19.82 -7.77 8.43
C CYS A 98 -20.14 -6.34 8.90
N GLU A 99 -20.40 -6.15 10.20
CA GLU A 99 -20.65 -4.83 10.79
C GLU A 99 -19.47 -3.87 10.63
N LEU A 100 -18.22 -4.38 10.61
CA LEU A 100 -17.03 -3.58 10.37
C LEU A 100 -16.86 -3.18 8.88
N LEU A 101 -17.11 -4.11 7.96
CA LEU A 101 -16.78 -3.92 6.53
C LEU A 101 -17.94 -3.31 5.71
N GLN A 102 -19.20 -3.62 6.04
CA GLN A 102 -20.36 -3.15 5.28
C GLN A 102 -20.54 -1.62 5.27
N PRO A 103 -20.33 -0.88 6.37
CA PRO A 103 -20.38 0.58 6.35
C PRO A 103 -19.35 1.21 5.40
N GLN A 104 -18.24 0.51 5.16
CA GLN A 104 -17.23 0.89 4.19
C GLN A 104 -17.63 0.48 2.76
N GLY A 105 -18.75 -0.22 2.56
CA GLY A 105 -19.16 -0.80 1.28
C GLY A 105 -18.15 -1.83 0.76
N ILE A 106 -17.56 -2.60 1.67
CA ILE A 106 -16.60 -3.67 1.37
C ILE A 106 -17.25 -5.00 1.74
N ASP A 107 -17.31 -5.92 0.78
CA ASP A 107 -17.59 -7.33 1.00
C ASP A 107 -16.26 -8.11 0.97
N TYR A 108 -16.26 -9.37 1.40
CA TYR A 108 -15.08 -10.22 1.30
C TYR A 108 -15.42 -11.66 0.91
N ALA A 109 -14.44 -12.35 0.33
CA ALA A 109 -14.51 -13.77 -0.03
C ALA A 109 -13.15 -14.45 0.17
N PHE A 110 -13.17 -15.77 0.38
CA PHE A 110 -11.96 -16.60 0.42
C PHE A 110 -11.71 -17.16 -0.99
N GLY A 111 -10.44 -17.18 -1.43
CA GLY A 111 -10.12 -17.59 -2.80
C GLY A 111 -10.06 -19.07 -3.07
N GLU A 112 -9.79 -19.87 -2.05
CA GLU A 112 -9.90 -21.33 -2.04
C GLU A 112 -10.85 -21.71 -0.90
N PRO A 113 -11.35 -22.96 -0.84
CA PRO A 113 -12.08 -23.45 0.33
C PRO A 113 -11.19 -23.35 1.58
N ALA A 114 -11.25 -22.21 2.26
CA ALA A 114 -10.55 -21.97 3.50
C ALA A 114 -11.11 -22.89 4.59
N SER A 115 -10.23 -23.55 5.33
CA SER A 115 -10.61 -24.35 6.47
C SER A 115 -11.40 -23.51 7.48
N PRO A 116 -12.29 -24.11 8.30
CA PRO A 116 -12.97 -23.40 9.38
C PRO A 116 -11.99 -22.66 10.30
N ALA A 117 -10.87 -23.28 10.63
CA ALA A 117 -9.82 -22.66 11.44
C ALA A 117 -9.20 -21.41 10.77
N THR A 118 -8.95 -21.43 9.45
CA THR A 118 -8.51 -20.24 8.69
C THR A 118 -9.56 -19.13 8.74
N LYS A 119 -10.84 -19.46 8.58
CA LYS A 119 -11.93 -18.47 8.67
C LYS A 119 -11.99 -17.84 10.06
N ARG A 120 -11.82 -18.65 11.12
CA ARG A 120 -11.69 -18.16 12.51
C ARG A 120 -10.50 -17.23 12.67
N LEU A 121 -9.32 -17.63 12.21
CA LEU A 121 -8.11 -16.81 12.27
C LEU A 121 -8.31 -15.47 11.56
N PHE A 122 -8.86 -15.48 10.35
CA PHE A 122 -9.19 -14.26 9.60
C PHE A 122 -10.10 -13.33 10.42
N ARG A 123 -11.22 -13.85 10.94
CA ARG A 123 -12.19 -13.05 11.72
C ARG A 123 -11.52 -12.44 12.95
N LYS A 124 -10.75 -13.22 13.71
CA LYS A 124 -10.07 -12.73 14.91
C LYS A 124 -8.97 -11.71 14.62
N VAL A 125 -8.27 -11.84 13.49
CA VAL A 125 -7.31 -10.83 13.03
C VAL A 125 -8.00 -9.54 12.65
N ILE A 126 -9.03 -9.59 11.80
CA ILE A 126 -9.80 -8.41 11.36
C ILE A 126 -10.41 -7.66 12.55
N LEU A 127 -10.93 -8.40 13.53
CA LEU A 127 -11.53 -7.84 14.75
C LEU A 127 -10.51 -7.48 15.82
N ARG A 128 -9.22 -7.74 15.61
CA ARG A 128 -8.13 -7.53 16.58
C ARG A 128 -8.40 -8.18 17.94
N SER A 129 -9.03 -9.35 17.94
CA SER A 129 -9.45 -10.06 19.17
C SER A 129 -8.43 -11.09 19.67
N LEU A 130 -7.35 -11.33 18.92
CA LEU A 130 -6.21 -12.13 19.38
C LEU A 130 -5.36 -11.29 20.34
N THR A 131 -4.92 -11.91 21.44
CA THR A 131 -4.18 -11.17 22.48
C THR A 131 -2.76 -11.70 22.69
N ALA A 132 -2.50 -12.95 22.27
CA ALA A 132 -1.23 -13.61 22.47
C ALA A 132 -0.82 -14.51 21.28
N ALA A 133 0.45 -14.91 21.25
CA ALA A 133 0.98 -15.80 20.22
C ALA A 133 0.36 -17.21 20.32
N GLU A 134 0.00 -17.63 21.53
CA GLU A 134 -0.62 -18.91 21.84
C GLU A 134 -2.01 -19.05 21.20
N ASP A 135 -2.79 -17.96 21.14
CA ASP A 135 -4.09 -17.93 20.48
C ASP A 135 -3.95 -18.25 18.99
N VAL A 136 -2.92 -17.68 18.35
CA VAL A 136 -2.57 -17.94 16.95
C VAL A 136 -2.09 -19.38 16.78
N ALA A 137 -1.17 -19.83 17.62
CA ALA A 137 -0.61 -21.18 17.55
C ALA A 137 -1.69 -22.26 17.66
N LYS A 138 -2.70 -22.05 18.52
CA LYS A 138 -3.85 -22.95 18.64
C LYS A 138 -4.64 -23.06 17.34
N LEU A 139 -4.97 -21.94 16.70
CA LEU A 139 -5.71 -21.93 15.43
C LEU A 139 -4.90 -22.58 14.29
N LEU A 140 -3.59 -22.34 14.25
CA LEU A 140 -2.71 -22.96 13.26
C LEU A 140 -2.57 -24.47 13.50
N ALA A 141 -2.52 -24.93 14.76
CA ALA A 141 -2.56 -26.35 15.11
C ALA A 141 -3.89 -27.02 14.71
N GLU A 142 -4.99 -26.27 14.65
CA GLU A 142 -6.30 -26.71 14.12
C GLU A 142 -6.37 -26.69 12.58
N GLY A 143 -5.27 -26.36 11.88
CA GLY A 143 -5.21 -26.33 10.42
C GLY A 143 -5.60 -24.99 9.79
N ALA A 144 -5.53 -23.89 10.54
CA ALA A 144 -5.55 -22.56 9.93
C ALA A 144 -4.26 -22.31 9.12
N THR A 145 -4.32 -21.41 8.14
CA THR A 145 -3.13 -20.92 7.43
C THR A 145 -3.17 -19.40 7.30
N ALA A 146 -2.07 -18.71 7.62
CA ALA A 146 -2.00 -17.25 7.52
C ALA A 146 -1.44 -16.76 6.17
N TRP A 147 -0.75 -17.63 5.42
CA TRP A 147 0.01 -17.30 4.21
C TRP A 147 -0.60 -17.77 2.91
N ASN A 148 -1.23 -18.94 2.92
CA ASN A 148 -1.70 -19.58 1.71
C ASN A 148 -3.18 -19.30 1.40
N SER A 149 -3.85 -18.57 2.29
CA SER A 149 -5.26 -18.24 2.17
C SER A 149 -5.42 -16.80 1.72
N TYR A 150 -5.66 -16.61 0.43
CA TYR A 150 -6.00 -15.32 -0.12
C TYR A 150 -7.43 -14.92 0.26
N ILE A 151 -7.54 -13.70 0.77
CA ILE A 151 -8.79 -13.00 1.03
C ILE A 151 -8.96 -11.96 -0.05
N TYR A 152 -10.10 -12.01 -0.73
CA TYR A 152 -10.53 -11.02 -1.70
C TYR A 152 -11.48 -10.04 -1.03
N PHE A 153 -11.07 -8.79 -0.89
CA PHE A 153 -11.93 -7.68 -0.50
C PHE A 153 -12.55 -7.09 -1.76
N ILE A 154 -13.87 -7.11 -1.83
CA ILE A 154 -14.66 -6.77 -2.99
C ILE A 154 -15.36 -5.44 -2.72
N TYR A 155 -15.22 -4.48 -3.62
CA TYR A 155 -15.78 -3.15 -3.44
C TYR A 155 -16.20 -2.55 -4.78
N PRO A 156 -17.16 -1.59 -4.78
CA PRO A 156 -17.51 -0.85 -5.97
C PRO A 156 -16.33 0.04 -6.39
N GLY A 157 -15.84 -0.15 -7.61
CA GLY A 157 -14.97 0.79 -8.31
C GLY A 157 -15.77 1.63 -9.33
N PRO A 158 -15.11 2.57 -10.02
CA PRO A 158 -15.78 3.54 -10.89
C PRO A 158 -16.48 2.91 -12.09
N VAL A 159 -15.83 1.91 -12.67
CA VAL A 159 -16.28 1.26 -13.91
C VAL A 159 -16.76 -0.16 -13.63
N ARG A 160 -16.15 -0.82 -12.65
CA ARG A 160 -16.36 -2.25 -12.34
C ARG A 160 -16.22 -2.51 -10.85
N VAL A 161 -16.59 -3.72 -10.46
CA VAL A 161 -16.19 -4.26 -9.16
C VAL A 161 -14.68 -4.38 -9.13
N SER A 162 -14.08 -3.86 -8.07
CA SER A 162 -12.64 -3.91 -7.85
C SER A 162 -12.34 -4.86 -6.70
N VAL A 163 -11.17 -5.49 -6.75
CA VAL A 163 -10.78 -6.56 -5.84
C VAL A 163 -9.39 -6.29 -5.30
N LEU A 164 -9.29 -6.24 -3.97
CA LEU A 164 -8.03 -6.22 -3.25
C LEU A 164 -7.75 -7.62 -2.70
N GLN A 165 -6.61 -8.17 -3.06
CA GLN A 165 -6.17 -9.50 -2.62
C GLN A 165 -5.13 -9.37 -1.52
N LEU A 166 -5.40 -9.95 -0.35
CA LEU A 166 -4.49 -9.95 0.80
C LEU A 166 -4.38 -11.35 1.40
N VAL A 167 -3.33 -11.57 2.17
CA VAL A 167 -3.21 -12.73 3.07
C VAL A 167 -3.42 -12.29 4.52
N ILE A 168 -3.77 -13.23 5.41
CA ILE A 168 -4.11 -12.92 6.81
C ILE A 168 -2.94 -12.24 7.54
N VAL A 169 -1.69 -12.64 7.27
CA VAL A 169 -0.53 -11.99 7.88
C VAL A 169 -0.38 -10.52 7.48
N GLN A 170 -0.78 -10.12 6.26
CA GLN A 170 -0.79 -8.70 5.84
C GLN A 170 -1.84 -7.91 6.61
N LEU A 171 -3.01 -8.51 6.83
CA LEU A 171 -4.11 -7.91 7.58
C LEU A 171 -3.76 -7.66 9.05
N ALA A 172 -2.77 -8.38 9.59
CA ALA A 172 -2.30 -8.22 10.97
C ALA A 172 -1.30 -7.06 11.15
N ILE A 173 -0.91 -6.34 10.09
CA ILE A 173 0.02 -5.20 10.18
C ILE A 173 -0.78 -3.89 10.26
N ASP A 174 -0.60 -3.14 11.34
CA ASP A 174 -1.23 -1.83 11.53
C ASP A 174 -0.43 -0.68 10.91
N ASP A 175 -1.08 0.48 10.86
CA ASP A 175 -0.43 1.77 10.75
C ASP A 175 -0.27 2.38 12.17
N PRO A 176 0.93 2.35 12.75
CA PRO A 176 1.15 2.83 14.12
C PRO A 176 1.14 4.36 14.23
N THR A 177 1.21 5.06 13.10
CA THR A 177 1.35 6.52 13.08
C THR A 177 0.02 7.25 13.00
N ASP A 178 -1.06 6.49 12.76
CA ASP A 178 -2.41 7.02 12.54
C ASP A 178 -2.38 8.27 11.66
N CYS A 179 -1.43 8.32 10.71
CA CYS A 179 -1.05 9.53 9.97
C CYS A 179 -2.07 9.90 8.90
N ARG A 180 -3.30 9.46 9.12
CA ARG A 180 -4.33 9.27 8.13
C ARG A 180 -5.50 10.18 8.45
N ASP A 181 -5.28 11.46 8.14
CA ASP A 181 -6.37 12.31 7.65
C ASP A 181 -6.98 11.73 6.34
N ASP A 182 -6.30 10.75 5.72
CA ASP A 182 -6.74 9.97 4.55
C ASP A 182 -6.62 8.45 4.86
N PRO A 183 -7.74 7.70 4.93
CA PRO A 183 -7.86 6.40 5.61
C PRO A 183 -7.18 5.16 4.95
N ARG A 184 -6.00 5.31 4.35
CA ARG A 184 -5.41 4.32 3.42
C ARG A 184 -4.63 3.15 4.01
N GLN A 185 -5.22 2.26 4.81
CA GLN A 185 -4.50 1.04 5.26
C GLN A 185 -4.20 0.07 4.12
N PHE A 186 -5.17 -0.07 3.23
CA PHE A 186 -4.98 -0.78 1.97
C PHE A 186 -5.59 0.09 0.89
N PRO A 187 -4.78 0.81 0.10
CA PRO A 187 -5.29 1.71 -0.91
C PRO A 187 -6.09 0.89 -1.93
N LEU A 188 -7.35 1.27 -2.09
CA LEU A 188 -8.19 0.79 -3.17
C LEU A 188 -8.17 1.82 -4.31
N GLU A 189 -8.97 1.58 -5.35
CA GLU A 189 -9.19 2.58 -6.39
C GLU A 189 -9.96 3.79 -5.80
N GLU A 190 -9.71 4.99 -6.35
CA GLU A 190 -10.49 6.21 -6.08
C GLU A 190 -10.58 6.65 -4.61
N ALA A 191 -9.45 6.63 -3.89
CA ALA A 191 -9.34 7.08 -2.50
C ALA A 191 -10.16 6.27 -1.48
N LYS A 192 -10.80 5.17 -1.89
CA LYS A 192 -11.41 4.23 -0.98
C LYS A 192 -10.35 3.34 -0.36
N CYS A 193 -10.53 2.95 0.90
CA CYS A 193 -9.54 2.19 1.63
C CYS A 193 -10.21 1.20 2.58
N LEU A 194 -9.58 0.03 2.77
CA LEU A 194 -9.98 -0.89 3.84
C LEU A 194 -9.46 -0.34 5.17
N GLN A 195 -10.37 0.02 6.08
CA GLN A 195 -10.05 0.44 7.44
C GLN A 195 -10.27 -0.72 8.41
N LEU A 196 -9.23 -1.08 9.15
CA LEU A 196 -9.31 -2.02 10.25
C LEU A 196 -8.99 -1.30 11.56
N PRO A 197 -9.53 -1.76 12.71
CA PRO A 197 -9.07 -1.27 14.00
C PRO A 197 -7.59 -1.59 14.18
N ASN A 198 -6.87 -0.75 14.93
CA ASN A 198 -5.52 -1.06 15.38
C ASN A 198 -5.55 -2.13 16.48
N TRP A 199 -4.48 -2.90 16.59
CA TRP A 199 -4.19 -3.72 17.75
C TRP A 199 -4.15 -2.85 19.01
N PRO A 200 -4.56 -3.40 20.17
CA PRO A 200 -4.53 -2.65 21.44
C PRO A 200 -3.14 -2.14 21.83
N SER A 201 -2.07 -2.78 21.33
CA SER A 201 -0.70 -2.31 21.49
C SER A 201 0.23 -2.89 20.41
N PRO A 202 1.39 -2.25 20.13
CA PRO A 202 2.42 -2.81 19.25
C PRO A 202 2.95 -4.17 19.72
N GLN A 203 2.94 -4.43 21.03
CA GLN A 203 3.36 -5.71 21.61
C GLN A 203 2.40 -6.84 21.23
N VAL A 204 1.09 -6.58 21.26
CA VAL A 204 0.07 -7.54 20.83
C VAL A 204 0.20 -7.82 19.33
N GLN A 205 0.34 -6.78 18.49
CA GLN A 205 0.61 -6.98 17.06
C GLN A 205 1.84 -7.88 16.85
N THR A 206 2.93 -7.58 17.55
CA THR A 206 4.18 -8.34 17.43
C THR A 206 4.00 -9.79 17.86
N ALA A 207 3.30 -10.06 18.96
CA ALA A 207 3.03 -11.42 19.42
C ALA A 207 2.17 -12.21 18.41
N VAL A 208 1.15 -11.58 17.84
CA VAL A 208 0.29 -12.20 16.83
C VAL A 208 1.09 -12.51 15.56
N LEU A 209 1.88 -11.54 15.06
CA LEU A 209 2.75 -11.75 13.89
C LEU A 209 3.81 -12.83 14.14
N ASP A 210 4.47 -12.80 15.31
CA ASP A 210 5.49 -13.79 15.69
C ASP A 210 4.90 -15.20 15.76
N GLY A 211 3.69 -15.35 16.29
CA GLY A 211 2.96 -16.62 16.31
C GLY A 211 2.64 -17.17 14.91
N MET A 212 2.19 -16.30 13.99
CA MET A 212 1.93 -16.68 12.59
C MET A 212 3.21 -17.08 11.86
N LEU A 213 4.28 -16.30 12.03
CA LEU A 213 5.57 -16.51 11.37
C LEU A 213 6.30 -17.75 11.87
N THR A 214 6.26 -18.00 13.19
CA THR A 214 6.93 -19.16 13.81
C THR A 214 6.33 -20.47 13.34
N SER A 215 5.00 -20.54 13.29
CA SER A 215 4.27 -21.76 12.97
C SER A 215 4.36 -22.13 11.48
N GLU A 216 4.50 -21.13 10.60
CA GLU A 216 4.51 -21.31 9.14
C GLU A 216 5.87 -20.99 8.51
N LYS A 217 6.98 -21.12 9.26
CA LYS A 217 8.35 -20.79 8.80
C LYS A 217 8.74 -21.43 7.47
N HIS A 218 8.21 -22.62 7.16
CA HIS A 218 8.53 -23.33 5.92
C HIS A 218 7.89 -22.71 4.65
N LEU A 219 6.84 -21.89 4.79
CA LEU A 219 6.13 -21.26 3.68
C LEU A 219 6.76 -19.93 3.23
N ILE A 220 7.61 -19.35 4.07
CA ILE A 220 8.35 -18.09 3.90
C ILE A 220 9.25 -18.11 2.63
N HIS A 221 9.75 -19.28 2.21
CA HIS A 221 10.76 -19.36 1.15
C HIS A 221 10.24 -19.21 -0.29
N ARG A 222 8.92 -19.07 -0.53
CA ARG A 222 8.33 -19.15 -1.88
C ARG A 222 7.98 -17.80 -2.54
N GLY A 223 8.84 -16.79 -2.45
CA GLY A 223 8.69 -15.50 -3.16
C GLY A 223 7.49 -14.62 -2.75
N ALA A 224 6.46 -15.18 -2.09
CA ALA A 224 5.32 -14.47 -1.55
C ALA A 224 5.71 -13.40 -0.51
N LEU A 225 6.85 -13.60 0.14
CA LEU A 225 7.36 -12.67 1.16
C LEU A 225 7.82 -11.33 0.64
N THR A 226 8.23 -11.25 -0.62
CA THR A 226 8.68 -9.99 -1.22
C THR A 226 7.57 -8.95 -1.18
N ARG A 227 6.32 -9.37 -1.37
CA ARG A 227 5.16 -8.49 -1.23
C ARG A 227 4.85 -8.16 0.22
N LEU A 228 5.08 -9.09 1.15
CA LEU A 228 4.81 -8.85 2.57
C LEU A 228 5.76 -7.81 3.17
N LEU A 229 7.05 -7.88 2.85
CA LEU A 229 8.06 -6.93 3.37
C LEU A 229 7.78 -5.50 2.93
N ARG A 230 7.01 -5.30 1.86
CA ARG A 230 6.56 -3.99 1.43
C ARG A 230 5.51 -3.36 2.34
N PHE A 231 4.66 -4.16 3.00
CA PHE A 231 3.59 -3.64 3.85
C PHE A 231 4.10 -2.79 5.02
N PRO A 232 5.07 -3.23 5.84
CA PRO A 232 5.60 -2.38 6.89
C PRO A 232 6.31 -1.12 6.36
N VAL A 233 6.82 -1.12 5.11
CA VAL A 233 7.37 0.08 4.47
C VAL A 233 6.23 1.05 4.15
N ASP A 234 5.20 0.58 3.45
CA ASP A 234 4.06 1.42 3.06
C ASP A 234 3.26 1.91 4.30
N LEU A 235 3.26 1.15 5.40
CA LEU A 235 2.60 1.48 6.67
C LEU A 235 3.52 2.14 7.72
N ALA A 236 4.79 2.40 7.39
CA ALA A 236 5.79 2.93 8.32
C ALA A 236 5.82 2.21 9.68
N ASN A 237 5.76 0.87 9.69
CA ASN A 237 5.64 0.05 10.89
C ASN A 237 6.96 -0.68 11.25
N PRO A 238 7.85 -0.05 12.05
CA PRO A 238 9.15 -0.65 12.37
C PRO A 238 9.05 -1.90 13.25
N ALA A 239 8.00 -2.03 14.07
CA ALA A 239 7.78 -3.23 14.88
C ALA A 239 7.45 -4.45 13.99
N ALA A 240 6.55 -4.29 13.03
CA ALA A 240 6.24 -5.33 12.05
C ALA A 240 7.47 -5.66 11.18
N MET A 241 8.22 -4.66 10.73
CA MET A 241 9.45 -4.89 9.96
C MET A 241 10.45 -5.74 10.73
N ARG A 242 10.77 -5.39 11.99
CA ARG A 242 11.69 -6.17 12.83
C ARG A 242 11.20 -7.59 13.06
N CYS A 243 9.89 -7.77 13.29
CA CYS A 243 9.29 -9.08 13.43
C CYS A 243 9.47 -9.93 12.16
N LEU A 244 9.23 -9.37 10.98
CA LEU A 244 9.41 -10.08 9.71
C LEU A 244 10.88 -10.42 9.45
N LEU A 245 11.80 -9.48 9.66
CA LEU A 245 13.23 -9.70 9.47
C LEU A 245 13.82 -10.75 10.43
N LYS A 246 13.25 -10.91 11.63
CA LYS A 246 13.62 -11.98 12.58
C LYS A 246 13.35 -13.39 12.00
N HIS A 247 12.31 -13.52 11.17
CA HIS A 247 11.88 -14.82 10.59
C HIS A 247 12.29 -15.00 9.13
N TYR A 248 12.78 -13.94 8.48
CA TYR A 248 13.21 -13.96 7.09
C TYR A 248 14.69 -14.25 6.95
N ASP A 249 14.99 -15.45 6.45
CA ASP A 249 16.35 -15.93 6.17
C ASP A 249 16.77 -15.72 4.68
N GLY A 250 15.92 -15.07 3.88
CA GLY A 250 16.18 -14.81 2.46
C GLY A 250 16.97 -13.53 2.19
N THR A 251 17.27 -13.28 0.91
CA THR A 251 17.89 -12.00 0.46
C THR A 251 16.82 -10.94 0.27
N LEU A 252 17.06 -9.75 0.81
CA LEU A 252 16.23 -8.57 0.60
C LEU A 252 16.56 -7.89 -0.74
N THR A 253 17.72 -8.18 -1.33
CA THR A 253 18.16 -7.62 -2.62
C THR A 253 17.20 -7.96 -3.77
N GLY A 254 17.00 -7.00 -4.66
CA GLY A 254 16.09 -7.04 -5.81
C GLY A 254 14.67 -6.59 -5.49
N GLN A 255 14.38 -6.21 -4.24
CA GLN A 255 13.01 -5.92 -3.78
C GLN A 255 12.70 -4.42 -3.68
N GLN A 256 13.69 -3.54 -3.83
CA GLN A 256 13.50 -2.08 -3.82
C GLN A 256 12.86 -1.61 -2.49
N LEU A 257 13.16 -2.29 -1.38
CA LEU A 257 12.49 -2.06 -0.09
C LEU A 257 12.83 -0.71 0.51
N VAL A 258 14.00 -0.15 0.22
CA VAL A 258 14.41 1.18 0.69
C VAL A 258 13.83 2.31 -0.16
N TYR A 259 13.10 2.00 -1.24
CA TYR A 259 12.51 3.03 -2.09
C TYR A 259 11.26 3.62 -1.40
N LEU A 260 11.09 4.93 -1.52
CA LEU A 260 9.90 5.63 -1.02
C LEU A 260 8.60 4.93 -1.47
N PRO A 261 7.56 4.83 -0.59
CA PRO A 261 6.27 4.25 -0.94
C PRO A 261 5.71 4.81 -2.25
N ARG A 262 5.30 3.91 -3.16
CA ARG A 262 4.77 4.28 -4.49
C ARG A 262 3.27 4.56 -4.46
N ASN A 263 2.56 3.78 -3.66
CA ASN A 263 1.13 3.84 -3.46
C ASN A 263 0.81 4.95 -2.49
N PRO A 264 -0.34 5.62 -2.68
CA PRO A 264 -0.48 7.01 -2.35
C PRO A 264 -0.07 7.20 -0.91
N LEU A 265 1.11 7.83 -0.74
CA LEU A 265 1.49 8.44 0.50
C LEU A 265 0.26 9.22 0.97
N PRO A 266 0.02 9.33 2.30
CA PRO A 266 -0.92 10.33 2.77
C PRO A 266 -0.62 11.63 1.99
N LEU A 267 -1.67 12.29 1.50
CA LEU A 267 -1.57 13.49 0.63
C LEU A 267 -0.50 14.47 1.10
N ARG A 268 -0.25 14.46 2.42
CA ARG A 268 0.94 15.00 3.04
C ARG A 268 1.54 14.00 4.04
N MET A 269 2.81 13.68 3.88
CA MET A 269 3.56 12.91 4.88
C MET A 269 3.60 13.67 6.21
N THR A 270 3.07 13.08 7.28
CA THR A 270 3.22 13.64 8.63
C THR A 270 4.64 13.39 9.14
N ASP A 271 5.10 14.21 10.08
CA ASP A 271 6.43 14.05 10.68
C ASP A 271 6.55 12.71 11.43
N ASP A 272 5.45 12.21 12.01
CA ASP A 272 5.41 10.93 12.72
C ASP A 272 5.57 9.75 11.76
N TYR A 273 4.87 9.78 10.62
CA TYR A 273 5.05 8.80 9.54
C TYR A 273 6.48 8.83 9.00
N GLY A 274 7.01 10.02 8.72
CA GLY A 274 8.38 10.18 8.23
C GLY A 274 9.41 9.60 9.21
N ARG A 275 9.28 9.86 10.51
CA ARG A 275 10.18 9.29 11.53
C ARG A 275 10.07 7.77 11.60
N ALA A 276 8.86 7.23 11.62
CA ALA A 276 8.65 5.78 11.69
C ALA A 276 9.14 5.07 10.41
N LEU A 277 8.98 5.69 9.24
CA LEU A 277 9.50 5.17 7.97
C LEU A 277 11.03 5.16 7.93
N LEU A 278 11.69 6.21 8.46
CA LEU A 278 13.15 6.20 8.62
C LEU A 278 13.61 5.05 9.52
N ASP A 279 12.87 4.73 10.60
CA ASP A 279 13.19 3.59 11.45
C ASP A 279 13.02 2.25 10.72
N VAL A 280 12.04 2.12 9.84
CA VAL A 280 11.88 0.94 8.96
C VAL A 280 13.10 0.80 8.04
N TYR A 281 13.53 1.89 7.41
CA TYR A 281 14.70 1.87 6.52
C TYR A 281 16.01 1.58 7.24
N ARG A 282 16.20 2.10 8.46
CA ARG A 282 17.34 1.72 9.30
C ARG A 282 17.34 0.22 9.57
N CYS A 283 16.20 -0.37 9.95
CA CYS A 283 16.11 -1.83 10.17
C CYS A 283 16.51 -2.63 8.92
N LEU A 284 16.13 -2.17 7.73
CA LEU A 284 16.47 -2.81 6.46
C LEU A 284 17.97 -2.66 6.15
N LEU A 285 18.52 -1.45 6.27
CA LEU A 285 19.92 -1.15 5.92
C LEU A 285 20.92 -1.71 6.93
N ASP A 286 20.58 -1.75 8.21
CA ASP A 286 21.36 -2.44 9.25
C ASP A 286 21.48 -3.95 8.94
N ARG A 287 20.42 -4.53 8.36
CA ARG A 287 20.37 -5.95 8.00
C ARG A 287 21.10 -6.23 6.68
N GLU A 288 20.87 -5.42 5.65
CA GLU A 288 21.39 -5.60 4.30
C GLU A 288 21.77 -4.23 3.68
N PRO A 289 22.99 -3.72 3.93
CA PRO A 289 23.43 -2.40 3.45
C PRO A 289 23.38 -2.25 1.92
N SER A 290 23.52 -3.35 1.17
CA SER A 290 23.48 -3.34 -0.30
C SER A 290 22.15 -2.84 -0.87
N LEU A 291 21.08 -2.82 -0.07
CA LEU A 291 19.80 -2.25 -0.47
C LEU A 291 19.91 -0.78 -0.91
N ALA A 292 20.84 0.00 -0.32
CA ALA A 292 21.08 1.39 -0.72
C ALA A 292 21.63 1.54 -2.15
N CYS A 293 22.20 0.47 -2.70
CA CYS A 293 22.80 0.43 -4.04
C CYS A 293 21.86 -0.21 -5.08
N GLU A 294 20.64 -0.59 -4.70
CA GLU A 294 19.70 -1.20 -5.64
C GLU A 294 19.36 -0.25 -6.80
N GLU A 295 19.17 -0.87 -7.96
CA GLU A 295 18.73 -0.21 -9.18
C GLU A 295 17.46 -0.91 -9.70
N THR A 296 16.55 -0.15 -10.30
CA THR A 296 15.46 -0.72 -11.08
C THR A 296 15.97 -1.27 -12.41
N GLY A 297 15.09 -1.94 -13.17
CA GLY A 297 15.40 -2.29 -14.57
C GLY A 297 15.73 -1.10 -15.46
N THR A 298 15.31 0.12 -15.08
CA THR A 298 15.66 1.39 -15.75
C THR A 298 16.92 2.04 -15.19
N ARG A 299 17.69 1.32 -14.36
CA ARG A 299 18.88 1.82 -13.66
C ARG A 299 18.60 2.99 -12.71
N CYS A 300 17.33 3.20 -12.35
CA CYS A 300 16.96 4.20 -11.35
C CYS A 300 17.26 3.64 -9.96
N ASN A 301 18.14 4.29 -9.23
CA ASN A 301 18.39 3.97 -7.82
C ASN A 301 17.46 4.77 -6.88
N ALA A 302 17.58 4.52 -5.57
CA ALA A 302 16.77 5.17 -4.54
C ALA A 302 16.87 6.72 -4.54
N PHE A 303 18.00 7.30 -4.98
CA PHE A 303 18.17 8.75 -5.12
C PHE A 303 17.31 9.32 -6.26
N HIS A 304 17.26 8.63 -7.40
CA HIS A 304 16.37 9.03 -8.50
C HIS A 304 14.91 9.04 -8.04
N MET A 305 14.50 8.02 -7.29
CA MET A 305 13.13 7.92 -6.79
C MET A 305 12.79 8.97 -5.73
N ALA A 306 13.75 9.33 -4.88
CA ALA A 306 13.60 10.46 -3.95
C ALA A 306 13.44 11.78 -4.70
N ALA A 307 14.22 12.01 -5.76
CA ALA A 307 14.12 13.22 -6.58
C ALA A 307 12.72 13.42 -7.20
N VAL A 308 12.09 12.32 -7.64
CA VAL A 308 10.72 12.32 -8.20
C VAL A 308 9.64 12.63 -7.15
N ARG A 309 9.93 12.41 -5.86
CA ARG A 309 8.94 12.48 -4.77
C ARG A 309 9.24 13.59 -3.76
N GLY A 310 10.18 14.48 -4.07
CA GLY A 310 10.67 15.50 -3.14
C GLY A 310 9.62 16.56 -2.76
N ASP A 311 8.51 16.63 -3.49
CA ASP A 311 7.37 17.52 -3.28
C ASP A 311 6.36 16.98 -2.23
N ILE A 312 6.30 15.65 -2.05
CA ILE A 312 5.33 15.00 -1.16
C ILE A 312 5.88 14.83 0.27
N VAL A 313 7.21 14.84 0.42
CA VAL A 313 7.89 14.61 1.69
C VAL A 313 8.46 15.90 2.28
N SER A 314 8.62 15.96 3.60
CA SER A 314 9.29 17.10 4.23
C SER A 314 10.78 17.12 3.86
N LYS A 315 11.36 18.33 3.79
CA LYS A 315 12.79 18.51 3.48
C LYS A 315 13.69 17.81 4.50
N ASP A 316 13.32 17.86 5.78
CA ASP A 316 14.10 17.25 6.86
C ASP A 316 14.09 15.72 6.76
N PHE A 317 12.93 15.11 6.45
CA PHE A 317 12.86 13.69 6.15
C PHE A 317 13.74 13.34 4.95
N LEU A 318 13.61 14.09 3.85
CA LEU A 318 14.34 13.81 2.62
C LEU A 318 15.86 13.89 2.83
N HIS A 319 16.35 14.91 3.52
CA HIS A 319 17.78 15.03 3.84
C HIS A 319 18.26 13.84 4.68
N THR A 320 17.54 13.49 5.75
CA THR A 320 17.89 12.36 6.62
C THR A 320 17.90 11.04 5.85
N TYR A 321 16.91 10.83 4.98
CA TYR A 321 16.82 9.64 4.12
C TYR A 321 17.98 9.55 3.13
N LEU A 322 18.33 10.65 2.46
CA LEU A 322 19.42 10.69 1.47
C LEU A 322 20.79 10.49 2.13
N ASP A 323 21.02 11.10 3.30
CA ASP A 323 22.25 10.90 4.08
C ASP A 323 22.39 9.43 4.50
N MET A 324 21.30 8.83 5.00
CA MET A 324 21.27 7.42 5.37
C MET A 324 21.59 6.49 4.19
N LEU A 325 21.02 6.73 3.01
CA LEU A 325 21.36 5.94 1.80
C LEU A 325 22.84 6.08 1.41
N LYS A 326 23.37 7.31 1.49
CA LYS A 326 24.77 7.61 1.16
C LYS A 326 25.72 6.92 2.13
N ASP A 327 25.42 6.94 3.42
CA ASP A 327 26.22 6.28 4.47
C ASP A 327 26.29 4.76 4.27
N HIS A 328 25.27 4.16 3.63
CA HIS A 328 25.23 2.74 3.27
C HIS A 328 25.73 2.46 1.84
N GLY A 329 26.44 3.41 1.22
CA GLY A 329 27.12 3.21 -0.06
C GLY A 329 26.30 3.55 -1.30
N GLY A 330 25.09 4.08 -1.13
CA GLY A 330 24.23 4.46 -2.26
C GLY A 330 24.87 5.53 -3.16
N ASN A 331 24.68 5.38 -4.48
CA ASN A 331 25.36 6.21 -5.49
C ASN A 331 24.49 7.39 -5.97
N ILE A 332 24.67 8.57 -5.37
CA ILE A 332 23.99 9.81 -5.80
C ILE A 332 24.38 10.28 -7.21
N ARG A 333 25.45 9.74 -7.80
CA ARG A 333 25.89 10.05 -9.17
C ARG A 333 25.58 8.92 -10.15
N GLY A 334 24.75 7.95 -9.75
CA GLY A 334 24.27 6.90 -10.63
C GLY A 334 23.60 7.51 -11.85
N LEU A 335 23.80 6.87 -13.00
CA LEU A 335 23.16 7.24 -14.26
C LEU A 335 22.06 6.24 -14.55
N ASP A 336 20.85 6.72 -14.81
CA ASP A 336 19.76 5.89 -15.32
C ASP A 336 19.99 5.50 -16.79
N LEU A 337 19.01 4.86 -17.43
CA LEU A 337 19.09 4.49 -18.85
C LEU A 337 19.22 5.71 -19.79
N ASP A 338 18.70 6.87 -19.40
CA ASP A 338 18.75 8.12 -20.17
C ASP A 338 20.01 8.93 -19.90
N GLN A 339 20.99 8.37 -19.17
CA GLN A 339 22.17 9.06 -18.69
C GLN A 339 21.83 10.27 -17.79
N ALA A 340 20.65 10.27 -17.18
CA ALA A 340 20.25 11.26 -16.21
C ALA A 340 20.77 10.85 -14.82
N THR A 341 21.10 11.86 -14.02
CA THR A 341 21.48 11.68 -12.61
C THR A 341 20.25 11.96 -11.75
N PRO A 342 20.26 11.63 -10.44
CA PRO A 342 19.21 12.07 -9.53
C PRO A 342 18.97 13.59 -9.55
N VAL A 343 20.02 14.39 -9.79
CA VAL A 343 19.91 15.86 -9.89
C VAL A 343 19.18 16.27 -11.18
N HIS A 344 19.48 15.60 -12.31
CA HIS A 344 18.73 15.81 -13.56
C HIS A 344 17.23 15.47 -13.36
N ALA A 345 16.93 14.38 -12.67
CA ALA A 345 15.55 14.00 -12.33
C ALA A 345 14.87 15.07 -11.45
N ALA A 346 15.52 15.55 -10.38
CA ALA A 346 14.96 16.57 -9.50
C ALA A 346 14.63 17.86 -10.27
N ALA A 347 15.53 18.29 -11.16
CA ALA A 347 15.32 19.48 -11.99
C ALA A 347 14.15 19.31 -12.97
N ALA A 348 13.94 18.11 -13.53
CA ALA A 348 12.83 17.85 -14.43
C ALA A 348 11.47 17.96 -13.71
N TYR A 349 11.37 17.48 -12.47
CA TYR A 349 10.13 17.51 -11.70
C TYR A 349 9.83 18.87 -11.05
N GLN A 350 10.85 19.65 -10.67
CA GLN A 350 10.64 21.01 -10.16
C GLN A 350 10.16 22.01 -11.23
N ASN A 351 10.35 21.68 -12.51
CA ASN A 351 9.90 22.49 -13.65
C ASN A 351 8.59 21.98 -14.26
N SER A 352 7.93 21.00 -13.63
CA SER A 352 6.60 20.54 -14.03
C SER A 352 5.56 21.50 -13.43
N PRO A 353 4.75 22.19 -14.25
CA PRO A 353 3.80 23.21 -13.79
C PRO A 353 2.62 22.67 -12.98
#